data_AF-A0A2M8LI66-F1
#
_entry.id   AF-A0A2M8LI66-F1
#
_cell.length_a   1.000
_cell.length_b   1.000
_cell.length_c   1.000
_cell.angle_alpha   90.00
_cell.angle_beta   90.00
_cell.angle_gamma   90.00
#
_symmetry.space_group_name_H-M   'P 1'
#
loop_
_entity.id
_entity.type
_entity.pdbx_description
1 polymer ?
#
loop_
_entity_poly.entity_id
_entity_poly.type
_entity_poly.pdbx_seq_one_letter_code
_entity_poly.pdbx_strand_id
1 'polypeptide(L)'
;MKLFKRAFIAIGLVLLIHGILLVTNGYSIPNMDVPMHVLGGFVMALLALAIHHAVSSRYHTSHSPVWYHYTFVVGFAMLVGVAWEFHEYIFDQTINVWYNLPQSQLSLADTMKDFMNDWIGASIAFFLFKKSL
;
A
#
# COMPACT_ATOMS: atom_id res chain seq x y z
N MET A 1 11.15 -16.43 -5.87
CA MET A 1 9.86 -17.13 -5.60
C MET A 1 9.40 -17.06 -4.14
N LYS A 2 10.24 -17.33 -3.12
CA LYS A 2 9.83 -17.24 -1.70
C LYS A 2 9.36 -15.84 -1.27
N LEU A 3 10.04 -14.77 -1.72
CA LEU A 3 9.67 -13.39 -1.41
C LEU A 3 8.30 -13.00 -1.99
N PHE A 4 8.07 -13.28 -3.29
CA PHE A 4 6.76 -13.08 -3.93
C PHE A 4 5.63 -13.83 -3.21
N LYS A 5 5.84 -15.09 -2.83
CA LYS A 5 4.84 -15.85 -2.07
C LYS A 5 4.47 -15.15 -0.76
N ARG A 6 5.46 -14.64 -0.01
CA ARG A 6 5.22 -13.91 1.24
C ARG A 6 4.47 -12.60 0.99
N ALA A 7 4.87 -11.84 -0.03
CA ALA A 7 4.20 -10.60 -0.41
C ALA A 7 2.73 -10.86 -0.78
N PHE A 8 2.44 -11.81 -1.67
CA PHE A 8 1.07 -12.12 -2.07
C PHE A 8 0.19 -12.63 -0.92
N ILE A 9 0.74 -13.44 -0.01
CA ILE A 9 0.00 -13.84 1.20
C ILE A 9 -0.34 -12.61 2.05
N ALA A 10 0.62 -11.73 2.31
CA ALA A 10 0.39 -10.52 3.10
C ALA A 10 -0.64 -9.59 2.45
N ILE A 11 -0.55 -9.40 1.12
CA ILE A 11 -1.52 -8.64 0.34
C ILE A 11 -2.92 -9.26 0.44
N GLY A 12 -3.03 -10.57 0.25
CA GLY A 12 -4.30 -11.28 0.37
C GLY A 12 -4.92 -11.14 1.75
N LEU A 13 -4.12 -11.13 2.82
CA LEU A 13 -4.61 -10.88 4.18
C LEU A 13 -5.14 -9.46 4.37
N VAL A 14 -4.43 -8.44 3.87
CA VAL A 14 -4.89 -7.04 3.95
C VAL A 14 -6.17 -6.85 3.14
N LEU A 15 -6.26 -7.39 1.93
CA LEU A 15 -7.48 -7.34 1.12
C LEU A 15 -8.64 -8.11 1.75
N LEU A 16 -8.37 -9.23 2.43
CA LEU A 16 -9.39 -9.95 3.18
C LEU A 16 -9.93 -9.09 4.34
N ILE A 17 -9.05 -8.42 5.09
CA ILE A 17 -9.44 -7.50 6.16
C ILE A 17 -10.28 -6.34 5.59
N HIS A 18 -9.83 -5.73 4.50
CA HIS A 18 -10.58 -4.68 3.78
C HIS A 18 -11.99 -5.15 3.41
N GLY A 19 -12.10 -6.33 2.79
CA GLY A 19 -13.40 -6.91 2.43
C GLY A 19 -14.29 -7.18 3.64
N ILE A 20 -13.74 -7.67 4.75
CA ILE A 20 -14.47 -7.84 6.02
C ILE A 20 -14.98 -6.49 6.54
N LEU A 21 -14.15 -5.45 6.51
CA LEU A 21 -14.54 -4.10 6.97
C LEU A 21 -15.66 -3.52 6.10
N LEU A 22 -15.64 -3.75 4.79
CA LEU A 22 -16.72 -3.32 3.89
C LEU A 22 -18.06 -4.01 4.25
N VAL A 23 -18.07 -5.34 4.41
CA VAL A 23 -19.33 -6.08 4.64
C VAL A 23 -19.86 -5.97 6.07
N THR A 24 -19.01 -5.64 7.04
CA THR A 24 -19.39 -5.46 8.45
C THR A 24 -19.64 -4.00 8.82
N ASN A 25 -19.58 -3.07 7.85
CA ASN A 25 -19.63 -1.62 8.08
C ASN A 25 -18.51 -1.14 9.05
N GLY A 26 -17.37 -1.83 9.07
CA GLY A 26 -16.24 -1.52 9.95
C GLY A 26 -15.61 -0.15 9.69
N TYR A 27 -15.76 0.37 8.47
CA TYR A 27 -15.35 1.74 8.11
C TYR A 27 -16.15 2.84 8.80
N SER A 28 -17.28 2.52 9.46
CA SER A 28 -17.97 3.48 10.32
C SER A 28 -17.21 3.78 11.62
N ILE A 29 -16.20 2.97 11.97
CA ILE A 29 -15.33 3.23 13.12
C ILE A 29 -14.39 4.38 12.74
N PRO A 30 -14.33 5.48 13.53
CA PRO A 30 -13.51 6.63 13.20
C PRO A 30 -12.04 6.26 12.98
N ASN A 31 -11.48 6.75 11.88
CA ASN A 31 -10.09 6.49 11.46
C ASN A 31 -9.75 5.01 11.19
N MET A 32 -10.72 4.13 10.94
CA MET A 32 -10.44 2.74 10.55
C MET A 32 -9.65 2.64 9.25
N ASP A 33 -9.76 3.65 8.41
CA ASP A 33 -9.04 3.72 7.15
C ASP A 33 -7.52 3.93 7.30
N VAL A 34 -7.10 4.65 8.35
CA VAL A 34 -5.68 4.91 8.67
C VAL A 34 -4.84 3.63 8.78
N PRO A 35 -5.19 2.64 9.64
CA PRO A 35 -4.41 1.41 9.71
C PRO A 35 -4.46 0.61 8.40
N MET A 36 -5.52 0.75 7.59
CA MET A 36 -5.61 0.09 6.29
C MET A 36 -4.61 0.67 5.29
N HIS A 37 -4.45 1.99 5.22
CA HIS A 37 -3.40 2.63 4.41
C HIS A 37 -1.99 2.29 4.90
N VAL A 38 -1.74 2.34 6.22
CA VAL A 38 -0.43 1.91 6.76
C VAL A 38 -0.13 0.45 6.37
N LEU A 39 -1.11 -0.46 6.49
CA LEU A 39 -0.94 -1.85 6.07
C LEU A 39 -0.79 -1.98 4.55
N GLY A 40 -1.55 -1.22 3.76
CA GLY A 40 -1.49 -1.16 2.31
C GLY A 40 -0.09 -0.78 1.81
N GLY A 41 0.41 0.38 2.25
CA GLY A 41 1.77 0.81 1.95
C GLY A 41 2.83 -0.21 2.38
N PHE A 42 2.66 -0.82 3.57
CA PHE A 42 3.57 -1.84 4.07
C PHE A 42 3.63 -3.07 3.16
N VAL A 43 2.48 -3.64 2.77
CA VAL A 43 2.46 -4.86 1.94
C VAL A 43 2.84 -4.58 0.49
N MET A 44 2.58 -3.38 -0.03
CA MET A 44 3.07 -2.95 -1.34
C MET A 44 4.58 -2.79 -1.36
N ALA A 45 5.18 -2.30 -0.28
CA ALA A 45 6.64 -2.28 -0.17
C ALA A 45 7.26 -3.70 -0.08
N LEU A 46 6.58 -4.69 0.51
CA LEU A 46 7.04 -6.09 0.45
C LEU A 46 7.05 -6.63 -0.97
N LEU A 47 6.05 -6.29 -1.78
CA LEU A 47 6.03 -6.62 -3.20
C LEU A 47 7.15 -5.92 -3.95
N ALA A 48 7.35 -4.62 -3.71
CA ALA A 48 8.44 -3.86 -4.30
C ALA A 48 9.82 -4.44 -3.97
N LEU A 49 10.04 -4.85 -2.71
CA LEU A 49 11.26 -5.55 -2.29
C LEU A 49 11.45 -6.87 -3.05
N ALA A 50 10.37 -7.66 -3.24
CA ALA A 50 10.43 -8.90 -4.00
C ALA A 50 10.76 -8.67 -5.48
N ILE A 51 10.18 -7.63 -6.09
CA ILE A 51 10.48 -7.20 -7.45
C ILE A 51 11.93 -6.75 -7.54
N HIS A 52 12.36 -5.83 -6.67
CA HIS A 52 13.72 -5.29 -6.65
C HIS A 52 14.75 -6.42 -6.52
N HIS A 53 14.55 -7.35 -5.60
CA HIS A 53 15.44 -8.50 -5.43
C HIS A 53 15.49 -9.42 -6.66
N ALA A 54 14.40 -9.51 -7.43
CA ALA A 54 14.36 -10.35 -8.62
C ALA A 54 15.01 -9.71 -9.85
N VAL A 55 14.95 -8.38 -9.97
CA VAL A 55 15.48 -7.65 -11.13
C VAL A 55 16.89 -7.10 -10.92
N SER A 56 17.30 -6.89 -9.66
CA SER A 56 18.61 -6.33 -9.33
C SER A 56 19.69 -7.41 -9.24
N SER A 57 20.86 -7.11 -9.81
CA SER A 57 22.04 -7.97 -9.63
C SER A 57 22.64 -7.76 -8.24
N ARG A 58 23.34 -8.79 -7.73
CA ARG A 58 24.08 -8.67 -6.45
C ARG A 58 25.09 -7.52 -6.47
N TYR A 59 25.71 -7.26 -7.62
CA TYR A 59 26.61 -6.12 -7.80
C TYR A 59 25.86 -4.80 -7.58
N HIS A 60 24.72 -4.61 -8.25
CA HIS A 60 23.91 -3.41 -8.10
C HIS A 60 23.49 -3.18 -6.65
N THR A 61 22.90 -4.18 -6.00
CA THR A 61 22.46 -4.07 -4.59
C THR A 61 23.61 -3.74 -3.63
N SER A 62 24.83 -4.22 -3.91
CA SER A 62 25.98 -4.01 -3.01
C SER A 62 26.69 -2.67 -3.22
N HIS A 63 26.55 -2.04 -4.40
CA HIS A 63 27.28 -0.82 -4.78
C HIS A 63 26.36 0.40 -4.89
N SER A 64 25.06 0.21 -4.97
CA SER A 64 24.09 1.30 -4.93
C SER A 64 23.86 1.79 -3.51
N PRO A 65 23.69 3.11 -3.31
CA PRO A 65 23.44 3.67 -2.00
C PRO A 65 22.06 3.26 -1.48
N VAL A 66 21.91 3.15 -0.16
CA VAL A 66 20.65 2.72 0.49
C VAL A 66 19.45 3.57 0.08
N TRP A 67 19.65 4.88 -0.15
CA TRP A 67 18.58 5.77 -0.58
C TRP A 67 18.02 5.38 -1.95
N TYR A 68 18.81 4.80 -2.85
CA TYR A 68 18.33 4.35 -4.16
C TYR A 68 17.31 3.22 -3.99
N HIS A 69 17.64 2.22 -3.16
CA HIS A 69 16.75 1.10 -2.87
C HIS A 69 15.49 1.57 -2.13
N TYR A 70 15.64 2.52 -1.20
CA TYR A 70 14.52 3.14 -0.51
C TYR A 70 13.58 3.84 -1.49
N THR A 71 14.11 4.69 -2.38
CA THR A 71 13.33 5.41 -3.39
C THR A 71 12.62 4.45 -4.33
N PHE A 72 13.26 3.36 -4.77
CA PHE A 72 12.57 2.35 -5.58
C PHE A 72 11.41 1.70 -4.82
N VAL A 73 11.66 1.20 -3.61
CA VAL A 73 10.67 0.43 -2.85
C VAL A 73 9.50 1.30 -2.41
N VAL A 74 9.79 2.45 -1.82
CA VAL A 74 8.75 3.37 -1.34
C VAL A 74 8.08 4.06 -2.52
N GLY A 75 8.82 4.46 -3.56
CA GLY A 75 8.24 5.04 -4.77
C GLY A 75 7.27 4.09 -5.48
N PHE A 76 7.61 2.80 -5.57
CA PHE A 76 6.67 1.79 -6.08
C PHE A 76 5.40 1.72 -5.22
N ALA A 77 5.54 1.63 -3.90
CA ALA A 77 4.39 1.57 -3.00
C ALA A 77 3.50 2.81 -3.12
N MET A 78 4.10 4.00 -3.21
CA MET A 78 3.37 5.26 -3.41
C MET A 78 2.64 5.33 -4.75
N LEU A 79 3.20 4.78 -5.83
CA LEU A 79 2.50 4.71 -7.10
C LEU A 79 1.24 3.82 -7.01
N VAL A 80 1.30 2.74 -6.21
CA VAL A 80 0.11 1.92 -5.93
C VAL A 80 -0.89 2.69 -5.05
N GLY A 81 -0.43 3.42 -4.04
CA GLY A 81 -1.28 4.30 -3.23
C GLY A 81 -2.02 5.35 -4.07
N VAL A 82 -1.33 6.02 -4.99
CA VAL A 82 -1.95 6.93 -5.97
C VAL A 82 -3.00 6.22 -6.83
N ALA A 83 -2.71 5.00 -7.29
CA ALA A 83 -3.67 4.22 -8.05
C ALA A 83 -4.90 3.82 -7.20
N TRP A 84 -4.71 3.58 -5.90
CA TRP A 84 -5.79 3.28 -4.96
C TRP A 84 -6.70 4.48 -4.75
N GLU A 85 -6.15 5.68 -4.52
CA GLU A 85 -6.94 6.92 -4.41
C GLU A 85 -7.72 7.23 -5.69
N PHE A 86 -7.13 6.99 -6.87
CA PHE A 86 -7.87 7.12 -8.13
C PHE A 86 -9.01 6.10 -8.23
N HIS A 87 -8.81 4.88 -7.76
CA HIS A 87 -9.87 3.88 -7.68
C HIS A 87 -11.02 4.36 -6.78
N GLU A 88 -10.72 4.88 -5.58
CA GLU A 88 -11.73 5.40 -4.66
C GLU A 88 -12.48 6.60 -5.24
N TYR A 89 -11.76 7.56 -5.82
CA TYR A 89 -12.36 8.69 -6.52
C TYR A 89 -13.31 8.22 -7.63
N ILE A 90 -12.91 7.25 -8.46
CA ILE A 90 -13.76 6.71 -9.52
C ILE A 90 -15.02 6.07 -8.93
N PHE A 91 -14.91 5.32 -7.83
CA PHE A 91 -16.07 4.72 -7.15
C PHE A 91 -17.01 5.80 -6.61
N ASP A 92 -16.48 6.86 -6.03
CA ASP A 92 -17.23 8.02 -5.54
C ASP A 92 -17.96 8.78 -6.64
N GLN A 93 -17.44 8.78 -7.86
CA GLN A 93 -18.11 9.40 -9.01
C GLN A 93 -19.04 8.45 -9.79
N THR A 94 -19.03 7.15 -9.47
CA THR A 94 -19.79 6.14 -10.22
C THR A 94 -20.64 5.26 -9.30
N ILE A 95 -20.10 4.15 -8.82
CA ILE A 95 -20.81 3.11 -8.07
C ILE A 95 -21.46 3.69 -6.82
N ASN A 96 -20.77 4.53 -6.05
CA ASN A 96 -21.31 5.05 -4.81
C ASN A 96 -22.50 5.99 -5.07
N VAL A 97 -22.47 6.76 -6.16
CA VAL A 97 -23.62 7.57 -6.60
C VAL A 97 -24.75 6.69 -7.12
N TRP A 98 -24.45 5.71 -7.98
CA TRP A 98 -25.47 4.85 -8.61
C TRP A 98 -26.23 3.99 -7.60
N TYR A 99 -25.58 3.59 -6.52
CA TYR A 99 -26.14 2.71 -5.48
C TYR A 99 -26.37 3.40 -4.14
N ASN A 100 -26.19 4.73 -4.06
CA ASN A 100 -26.33 5.52 -2.83
C ASN A 100 -25.52 4.97 -1.65
N LEU A 101 -24.25 4.62 -1.91
CA LEU A 101 -23.29 4.15 -0.92
C LEU A 101 -22.53 5.34 -0.30
N PRO A 102 -21.94 5.17 0.90
CA PRO A 102 -21.06 6.16 1.49
C PRO A 102 -19.88 6.48 0.57
N GLN A 103 -19.37 7.72 0.66
CA GLN A 103 -18.14 8.09 -0.05
C GLN A 103 -16.95 7.33 0.55
N SER A 104 -16.06 6.87 -0.31
CA SER A 104 -14.78 6.28 0.04
C SER A 104 -13.80 7.38 0.45
N GLN A 105 -13.72 8.46 -0.31
CA GLN A 105 -12.83 9.59 -0.10
C GLN A 105 -13.59 10.79 0.49
N LEU A 106 -13.38 11.08 1.78
CA LEU A 106 -14.19 12.11 2.47
C LEU A 106 -13.78 13.54 2.14
N SER A 107 -12.49 13.78 1.91
CA SER A 107 -11.95 15.11 1.61
C SER A 107 -10.54 15.04 1.03
N LEU A 108 -10.05 16.16 0.48
CA LEU A 108 -8.63 16.28 0.09
C LEU A 108 -7.67 16.05 1.27
N ALA A 109 -8.04 16.50 2.47
CA ALA A 109 -7.20 16.31 3.66
C ALA A 109 -7.09 14.83 4.06
N ASP A 110 -8.11 14.02 3.73
CA ASP A 110 -8.15 12.58 3.93
C ASP A 110 -7.13 11.91 2.99
N THR A 111 -7.25 12.09 1.68
CA THR A 111 -6.28 11.58 0.70
C THR A 111 -4.83 11.97 0.99
N MET A 112 -4.58 13.21 1.43
CA MET A 112 -3.23 13.62 1.81
C MET A 112 -2.71 12.87 3.04
N LYS A 113 -3.59 12.55 3.99
CA LYS A 113 -3.29 11.72 5.16
C LYS A 113 -3.09 10.27 4.74
N ASP A 114 -3.82 9.78 3.75
CA ASP A 114 -3.72 8.40 3.24
C ASP A 114 -2.40 8.18 2.51
N PHE A 115 -1.99 9.13 1.67
CA PHE A 115 -0.63 9.15 1.11
C PHE A 115 0.46 9.16 2.18
N MET A 116 0.27 9.92 3.27
CA MET A 116 1.22 9.92 4.38
C MET A 116 1.26 8.54 5.08
N ASN A 117 0.10 7.91 5.29
CA ASN A 117 -0.01 6.61 5.92
C ASN A 117 0.60 5.49 5.07
N ASP A 118 0.36 5.49 3.76
CA ASP A 118 0.99 4.59 2.80
C ASP A 118 2.51 4.73 2.84
N TRP A 119 3.01 5.98 2.83
CA TRP A 119 4.44 6.27 2.92
C TRP A 119 5.05 5.76 4.23
N ILE A 120 4.36 5.94 5.37
CA ILE A 120 4.78 5.43 6.68
C ILE A 120 4.87 3.90 6.63
N GLY A 121 3.82 3.23 6.16
CA GLY A 121 3.77 1.78 6.03
C GLY A 121 4.90 1.22 5.17
N ALA A 122 5.09 1.83 4.00
CA ALA A 122 6.13 1.45 3.06
C ALA A 122 7.54 1.65 3.64
N SER A 123 7.76 2.76 4.35
CA SER A 123 9.02 3.07 5.01
C SER A 123 9.34 2.08 6.12
N ILE A 124 8.35 1.72 6.95
CA ILE A 124 8.52 0.70 8.00
C ILE A 124 8.91 -0.64 7.36
N ALA A 125 8.18 -1.09 6.33
CA ALA A 125 8.51 -2.32 5.62
C ALA A 125 9.94 -2.31 5.06
N PHE A 126 10.35 -1.21 4.42
CA PHE A 126 11.72 -1.08 3.92
C PHE A 126 12.74 -1.25 5.04
N PHE A 127 12.63 -0.52 6.15
CA PHE A 127 13.65 -0.59 7.20
C PHE A 127 13.71 -1.95 7.90
N LEU A 128 12.57 -2.63 8.05
CA LEU A 128 12.51 -3.98 8.62
C LEU A 128 13.11 -5.03 7.68
N PHE A 129 12.88 -4.91 6.37
CA PHE A 129 13.19 -5.96 5.40
C PHE A 129 14.30 -5.61 4.42
N LYS A 130 14.96 -4.45 4.49
CA LYS A 130 16.07 -4.07 3.59
C LYS A 130 17.24 -5.06 3.58
N LYS A 131 17.40 -5.87 4.63
CA LYS A 131 18.40 -6.96 4.67
C LYS A 131 18.10 -8.10 3.68
N SER A 132 16.90 -8.12 3.10
CA SER A 132 16.48 -9.07 2.07
C SER A 132 16.76 -8.61 0.65
N LEU A 133 17.30 -7.39 0.47
CA LEU A 133 17.80 -6.90 -0.81
C LEU A 133 19.01 -7.70 -1.27
#